data_AF-A0A5N9AF13-F1
#
_entry.id   AF-A0A5N9AF13-F1
#
_cell.length_a   1.000
_cell.length_b   1.000
_cell.length_c   1.000
_cell.angle_alpha   90.00
_cell.angle_beta   90.00
_cell.angle_gamma   90.00
#
_symmetry.space_group_name_H-M   'P 1'
#
loop_
_entity.id
_entity.type
_entity.pdbx_description
1 polymer ?
#
loop_
_entity_poly.entity_id
_entity_poly.type
_entity_poly.pdbx_seq_one_letter_code
_entity_poly.pdbx_strand_id
1 'polypeptide(L)'
;MKYIGEGYIEKNTSRISLFDKTGNLIEEEKKYIISHYAKVITTEDGNESYFAKIHQSSLFDPNGPYGKREKFIDTKIRRVSKATFDFYITYLKTNNSIYLTKAQRGFLND
;
A
#
# COMPACT_ATOMS: atom_id res chain seq x y z
N MET A 1 20.95 -31.24 25.93
CA MET A 1 20.35 -30.01 25.36
C MET A 1 19.03 -30.40 24.72
N LYS A 2 17.90 -29.93 25.25
CA LYS A 2 16.56 -30.17 24.68
C LYS A 2 16.30 -29.08 23.64
N TYR A 3 16.17 -29.47 22.37
CA TYR A 3 15.74 -28.56 21.32
C TYR A 3 14.23 -28.31 21.49
N ILE A 4 13.86 -27.05 21.72
CA ILE A 4 12.46 -26.62 21.73
C ILE A 4 12.02 -26.62 20.27
N GLY A 5 11.02 -27.43 19.95
CA GLY A 5 10.45 -27.54 18.62
C GLY A 5 9.97 -26.17 18.14
N GLU A 6 10.57 -25.71 17.04
CA GLU A 6 10.04 -24.60 16.26
C GLU A 6 8.66 -25.03 15.74
N GLY A 7 7.60 -24.57 16.42
CA GLY A 7 6.25 -24.68 15.91
C GLY A 7 6.20 -23.98 14.57
N TYR A 8 5.94 -24.73 13.51
CA TYR A 8 5.57 -24.17 12.22
C TYR A 8 4.32 -23.31 12.45
N ILE A 9 4.49 -21.98 12.44
CA ILE A 9 3.36 -21.07 12.36
C ILE A 9 2.80 -21.27 10.96
N GLU A 10 1.62 -21.88 10.87
CA GLU A 10 0.90 -22.04 9.61
C GLU A 10 0.81 -20.67 8.94
N LYS A 11 1.36 -20.60 7.74
CA LYS A 11 1.39 -19.39 6.94
C LYS A 11 -0.02 -19.23 6.37
N ASN A 12 -0.91 -18.61 7.13
CA ASN A 12 -2.27 -18.25 6.67
C ASN A 12 -2.19 -17.76 5.23
N THR A 13 -3.00 -18.35 4.34
CA THR A 13 -2.97 -18.09 2.88
C THR A 13 -3.56 -16.71 2.61
N SER A 14 -2.82 -15.65 2.91
CA SER A 14 -3.25 -14.29 2.66
C SER A 14 -3.08 -13.96 1.18
N ARG A 15 -4.17 -13.56 0.51
CA ARG A 15 -4.10 -13.02 -0.85
C ARG A 15 -3.58 -11.59 -0.79
N ILE A 16 -2.58 -11.27 -1.61
CA ILE A 16 -1.96 -9.95 -1.65
C ILE A 16 -2.20 -9.34 -3.02
N SER A 17 -2.96 -8.26 -3.06
CA SER A 17 -3.18 -7.44 -4.25
C SER A 17 -2.33 -6.17 -4.16
N LEU A 18 -1.54 -5.89 -5.20
CA LEU A 18 -0.65 -4.73 -5.27
C LEU A 18 -1.11 -3.77 -6.36
N PHE A 19 -0.95 -2.48 -6.13
CA PHE A 19 -1.40 -1.42 -7.03
C PHE A 19 -0.23 -0.55 -7.49
N ASP A 20 -0.22 -0.24 -8.78
CA ASP A 20 0.78 0.61 -9.43
C ASP A 20 0.48 2.11 -9.30
N LYS A 21 1.31 2.95 -9.93
CA LYS A 21 1.16 4.42 -9.92
C LYS A 21 -0.12 4.93 -10.57
N THR A 22 -0.78 4.09 -11.37
CA THR A 22 -2.03 4.40 -12.06
C THR A 22 -3.25 3.84 -11.32
N GLY A 23 -3.04 3.16 -10.19
CA GLY A 23 -4.10 2.53 -9.42
C GLY A 23 -4.63 1.24 -10.05
N ASN A 24 -3.87 0.64 -10.98
CA ASN A 24 -4.17 -0.65 -11.58
C ASN A 24 -3.50 -1.78 -10.78
N LEU A 25 -4.09 -2.97 -10.85
CA LEU A 25 -3.52 -4.16 -10.21
C LEU A 25 -2.25 -4.60 -10.94
N ILE A 26 -1.21 -4.88 -10.17
CA ILE A 26 0.04 -5.44 -10.68
C ILE A 26 -0.13 -6.95 -10.83
N GLU A 27 0.07 -7.45 -12.05
CA GLU A 27 0.13 -8.87 -12.37
C GLU A 27 1.29 -9.56 -11.61
N GLU A 28 1.10 -10.83 -11.24
CA GLU A 28 2.06 -11.57 -10.40
C GLU A 28 3.48 -11.61 -10.99
N GLU A 29 3.60 -11.67 -12.31
CA GLU A 29 4.88 -11.70 -13.04
C GLU A 29 5.68 -10.39 -12.88
N LYS A 30 5.00 -9.26 -12.68
CA LYS A 30 5.62 -7.92 -12.62
C LYS A 30 5.81 -7.41 -11.19
N LYS A 31 5.43 -8.21 -10.19
CA LYS A 31 5.46 -7.87 -8.76
C LYS A 31 6.83 -7.42 -8.25
N TYR A 32 7.92 -8.00 -8.78
CA TYR A 32 9.29 -7.67 -8.37
C TYR A 32 9.93 -6.55 -9.21
N ILE A 33 9.29 -6.17 -10.32
CA ILE A 33 9.85 -5.21 -11.29
C ILE A 33 9.24 -3.82 -11.07
N ILE A 34 7.94 -3.76 -10.74
CA ILE A 34 7.19 -2.52 -10.66
C ILE A 34 7.07 -2.05 -9.21
N SER A 35 7.32 -0.76 -8.98
CA SER A 35 7.08 -0.13 -7.67
C SER A 35 5.59 -0.11 -7.37
N HIS A 36 5.21 -0.56 -6.18
CA HIS A 36 3.83 -0.57 -5.71
C HIS A 36 3.58 0.59 -4.75
N TYR A 37 2.41 1.21 -4.90
CA TYR A 37 2.02 2.41 -4.16
C TYR A 37 0.87 2.14 -3.19
N ALA A 38 0.10 1.10 -3.43
CA ALA A 38 -0.95 0.64 -2.55
C ALA A 38 -0.95 -0.90 -2.50
N LYS A 39 -1.44 -1.45 -1.39
CA LYS A 39 -1.50 -2.89 -1.16
C LYS A 39 -2.76 -3.23 -0.37
N VAL A 40 -3.41 -4.32 -0.76
CA VAL A 40 -4.52 -4.93 -0.03
C VAL A 40 -4.10 -6.34 0.37
N ILE A 41 -4.32 -6.69 1.62
CA ILE A 41 -4.12 -8.04 2.15
C ILE A 41 -5.49 -8.56 2.56
N THR A 42 -5.92 -9.64 1.93
CA THR A 42 -7.14 -10.35 2.29
C THR A 42 -6.75 -11.63 3.03
N THR A 43 -7.18 -11.77 4.27
CA THR A 43 -7.02 -13.00 5.05
C THR A 43 -8.07 -14.03 4.65
N GLU A 44 -7.83 -15.31 4.95
CA GLU A 44 -8.80 -16.39 4.70
C GLU A 44 -10.15 -16.13 5.37
N ASP A 45 -10.15 -15.47 6.53
CA ASP A 45 -11.36 -15.06 7.27
C ASP A 45 -12.18 -13.95 6.57
N GLY A 46 -11.77 -13.50 5.39
CA GLY A 46 -12.43 -12.43 4.63
C GLY A 46 -12.11 -11.01 5.12
N ASN A 47 -11.28 -10.85 6.15
CA ASN A 47 -10.83 -9.53 6.59
C ASN A 47 -9.85 -8.90 5.59
N GLU A 48 -10.09 -7.64 5.25
CA GLU A 48 -9.24 -6.85 4.37
C GLU A 48 -8.44 -5.84 5.17
N SER A 49 -7.13 -5.81 4.93
CA SER A 49 -6.22 -4.79 5.46
C SER A 49 -5.66 -3.97 4.31
N TYR A 50 -5.86 -2.65 4.40
CA TYR A 50 -5.46 -1.70 3.38
C TYR A 50 -4.15 -1.02 3.77
N PHE A 51 -3.29 -0.80 2.78
CA PHE A 51 -1.99 -0.19 2.97
C PHE A 51 -1.69 0.80 1.85
N ALA A 52 -1.07 1.91 2.20
CA ALA A 52 -0.64 2.94 1.27
C ALA A 52 0.84 3.30 1.48
N LYS A 53 1.50 3.69 0.40
CA LYS A 53 2.87 4.20 0.44
C LYS A 53 2.87 5.63 1.00
N ILE A 54 3.80 5.88 1.92
CA ILE A 54 3.97 7.16 2.60
C ILE A 54 5.42 7.64 2.49
N HIS A 55 5.57 8.96 2.56
CA HIS A 55 6.84 9.65 2.67
C HIS A 55 6.69 10.83 3.65
N GLN A 56 7.60 10.97 4.61
CA GLN A 56 7.59 12.05 5.62
C GLN A 56 6.21 12.25 6.27
N SER A 57 5.58 11.15 6.74
CA SER A 57 4.25 11.18 7.37
C SER A 57 3.12 11.72 6.49
N SER A 58 3.30 11.73 5.16
CA SER A 58 2.27 12.08 4.18
C SER A 58 2.10 10.94 3.17
N LEU A 59 0.91 10.81 2.59
CA LEU A 59 0.70 9.88 1.48
C LEU A 59 1.62 10.26 0.32
N PHE A 60 2.33 9.28 -0.21
CA PHE A 60 3.29 9.52 -1.28
C PHE A 60 2.56 9.92 -2.57
N ASP A 61 3.09 10.93 -3.26
CA ASP A 61 2.58 11.36 -4.56
C ASP A 61 3.56 10.93 -5.67
N PRO A 62 3.18 9.95 -6.53
CA PRO A 62 4.02 9.50 -7.66
C PRO A 62 4.14 10.52 -8.79
N ASN A 63 3.20 11.46 -8.93
CA ASN A 63 3.17 12.48 -9.98
C ASN A 63 3.66 13.84 -9.47
N GLY A 64 3.88 13.97 -8.16
CA GLY A 64 4.33 15.18 -7.50
C GLY A 64 5.85 15.39 -7.59
N PRO A 65 6.37 16.38 -6.84
CA PRO A 65 7.78 16.79 -6.90
C PRO A 65 8.77 15.66 -6.60
N TYR A 66 8.37 14.71 -5.76
CA TYR A 66 9.19 13.60 -5.30
C TYR A 66 9.01 12.31 -6.11
N GLY A 67 8.07 12.27 -7.07
CA GLY A 67 7.76 11.09 -7.88
C GLY A 67 8.97 10.51 -8.61
N LYS A 68 9.76 11.37 -9.26
CA LYS A 68 10.99 10.95 -9.98
C LYS A 68 12.14 10.57 -9.06
N ARG A 69 12.06 10.92 -7.77
CA ARG A 69 13.12 10.70 -6.77
C ARG A 69 12.83 9.52 -5.86
N GLU A 70 11.79 8.72 -6.16
CA GLU A 70 11.34 7.59 -5.33
C GLU A 70 12.48 6.66 -4.89
N LYS A 71 13.44 6.36 -5.77
CA LYS A 71 14.60 5.51 -5.46
C LYS A 71 15.58 6.11 -4.44
N PHE A 72 15.54 7.43 -4.24
CA PHE A 72 16.48 8.19 -3.42
C PHE A 72 15.84 8.76 -2.14
N ILE A 73 14.55 8.48 -1.91
CA ILE A 73 13.83 8.92 -0.72
C ILE A 73 13.35 7.71 0.09
N ASP A 74 13.28 7.88 1.41
CA ASP A 74 12.74 6.84 2.28
C ASP A 74 11.22 6.80 2.13
N THR A 75 10.71 5.75 1.49
CA THR A 75 9.28 5.47 1.37
C THR A 75 8.93 4.25 2.19
N LYS A 76 7.83 4.34 2.93
CA LYS A 76 7.34 3.26 3.80
C LYS A 76 5.94 2.88 3.39
N ILE A 77 5.52 1.66 3.72
CA ILE A 77 4.14 1.22 3.53
C ILE A 77 3.50 1.16 4.90
N ARG A 78 2.39 1.89 5.08
CA ARG A 78 1.65 1.95 6.35
C ARG A 78 0.23 1.45 6.13
N ARG A 79 -0.32 0.78 7.15
CA ARG A 79 -1.73 0.39 7.20
C ARG A 79 -2.60 1.64 7.31
N VAL A 80 -3.67 1.71 6.53
CA VAL A 80 -4.62 2.83 6.49
C VAL A 80 -6.05 2.30 6.55
N SER A 81 -7.02 3.17 6.85
CA SER A 81 -8.42 2.81 6.75
C SER A 81 -8.85 2.62 5.29
N LYS A 82 -9.96 1.90 5.12
CA LYS A 82 -10.57 1.66 3.81
C LYS A 82 -10.88 2.97 3.07
N ALA A 83 -11.47 3.95 3.78
CA ALA A 83 -11.84 5.23 3.19
C ALA A 83 -10.60 6.00 2.67
N THR A 84 -9.53 6.05 3.47
CA THR A 84 -8.25 6.64 3.06
C THR A 84 -7.67 5.95 1.83
N PHE A 85 -7.71 4.62 1.81
CA PHE A 85 -7.25 3.81 0.68
C PHE A 85 -8.06 4.07 -0.60
N ASP A 86 -9.39 4.10 -0.51
CA ASP A 86 -10.27 4.30 -1.66
C ASP A 86 -10.06 5.67 -2.30
N PHE A 87 -9.91 6.72 -1.49
CA PHE A 87 -9.56 8.05 -2.00
C PHE A 87 -8.17 8.07 -2.63
N TYR A 88 -7.21 7.37 -2.05
CA TYR A 88 -5.85 7.30 -2.60
C TYR A 88 -5.82 6.54 -3.94
N ILE A 89 -6.51 5.42 -4.08
CA ILE A 89 -6.66 4.71 -5.37
C ILE A 89 -7.37 5.58 -6.40
N THR A 90 -8.44 6.28 -5.98
CA THR A 90 -9.16 7.19 -6.87
C THR A 90 -8.23 8.30 -7.37
N TYR A 91 -7.37 8.83 -6.50
CA TYR A 91 -6.33 9.77 -6.87
C TYR A 91 -5.36 9.18 -7.90
N LEU A 92 -4.81 7.98 -7.68
CA LEU A 92 -3.88 7.36 -8.63
C LEU A 92 -4.51 7.14 -10.01
N LYS A 93 -5.81 6.81 -10.08
CA LYS A 93 -6.53 6.61 -11.34
C LYS A 93 -6.88 7.92 -12.06
N THR A 94 -7.31 8.93 -11.31
CA THR A 94 -7.84 10.19 -11.88
C THR A 94 -6.80 11.29 -11.98
N ASN A 95 -5.67 11.15 -11.28
CA ASN A 95 -4.66 12.17 -11.06
C ASN A 95 -5.23 13.50 -10.51
N ASN A 96 -6.38 13.45 -9.83
CA ASN A 96 -7.06 14.62 -9.29
C ASN A 96 -6.69 14.85 -7.82
N SER A 97 -5.95 15.93 -7.56
CA SER A 97 -5.40 16.30 -6.25
C SER A 97 -6.43 16.49 -5.14
N ILE A 98 -7.71 16.69 -5.47
CA ILE A 98 -8.80 16.74 -4.49
C ILE A 98 -8.88 15.42 -3.71
N TYR A 99 -8.73 14.28 -4.39
CA TYR A 99 -8.79 12.97 -3.76
C TYR A 99 -7.55 12.70 -2.90
N LEU A 100 -6.37 13.16 -3.32
CA LEU A 100 -5.16 13.09 -2.50
C LEU A 100 -5.33 13.87 -1.20
N THR A 101 -5.90 15.07 -1.28
CA THR A 101 -6.17 15.91 -0.09
C THR A 101 -7.15 15.24 0.87
N LYS A 102 -8.21 14.61 0.33
CA LYS A 102 -9.16 13.84 1.15
C LYS A 102 -8.48 12.63 1.81
N ALA A 103 -7.68 11.90 1.05
CA ALA A 103 -6.92 10.77 1.58
C ALA A 103 -5.93 11.20 2.67
N GLN A 104 -5.22 12.31 2.48
CA GLN A 104 -4.30 12.85 3.49
C GLN A 104 -5.02 13.24 4.78
N ARG A 105 -6.20 13.86 4.69
CA ARG A 105 -7.02 14.17 5.87
C ARG A 105 -7.48 12.90 6.60
N GLY A 106 -7.91 11.89 5.85
CA GLY A 106 -8.25 10.58 6.41
C GLY A 106 -7.06 9.93 7.11
N PHE A 107 -5.89 9.97 6.48
CA PHE A 107 -4.65 9.41 7.03
C PHE A 107 -4.20 10.06 8.35
N LEU A 108 -4.45 11.36 8.54
CA LEU A 108 -4.13 12.04 9.80
C LEU A 108 -5.08 11.68 10.94
N ASN A 109 -6.29 11.20 10.62
CA ASN A 109 -7.31 10.81 11.57
C ASN A 109 -7.32 9.29 11.87
N ASP A 110 -6.47 8.52 11.16
CA ASP A 110 -6.25 7.07 11.35
C ASP A 110 -5.13 6.78 12.37
#